data_AF-A0A534VP36-F1
#
_entry.id   AF-A0A534VP36-F1
#
_cell.length_a   1.000
_cell.length_b   1.000
_cell.length_c   1.000
_cell.angle_alpha   90.00
_cell.angle_beta   90.00
_cell.angle_gamma   90.00
#
_symmetry.space_group_name_H-M   'P 1'
#
loop_
_entity.id
_entity.type
_entity.pdbx_description
1 polymer ?
#
loop_
_entity_poly.entity_id
_entity_poly.type
_entity_poly.pdbx_seq_one_letter_code
_entity_poly.pdbx_strand_id
1 'polypeptide(L)' 'MKRIGLLGGMSWESSAEYYRLINEATRDRLGGLHSADCVLCSVDFAGIEEMQTAGAWKEAGERLAA' A
#
# COMPACT_ATOMS: atom_id res chain seq x y z
N MET A 1 -11.46 -12.93 7.96
CA MET A 1 -10.71 -11.65 7.94
C MET A 1 -11.52 -10.62 7.16
N LYS A 2 -11.38 -9.33 7.47
CA LYS A 2 -11.83 -8.27 6.57
C LYS A 2 -10.73 -8.02 5.53
N ARG A 3 -11.10 -7.74 4.28
CA ARG A 3 -10.15 -7.34 3.26
C ARG A 3 -9.60 -5.95 3.57
N ILE A 4 -8.28 -5.79 3.51
CA ILE A 4 -7.61 -4.49 3.60
C ILE A 4 -7.17 -4.01 2.21
N GLY A 5 -7.42 -2.74 1.90
CA GLY A 5 -6.87 -2.05 0.73
C GLY A 5 -5.64 -1.24 1.14
N LEU A 6 -4.52 -1.47 0.47
CA LEU A 6 -3.26 -0.75 0.66
C LEU A 6 -3.02 0.14 -0.57
N LEU A 7 -2.88 1.44 -0.36
CA LEU A 7 -2.31 2.36 -1.36
C LEU A 7 -0.82 2.46 -1.08
N GLY A 8 0.00 1.84 -1.94
CA GLY A 8 1.45 1.77 -1.78
C GLY A 8 2.18 2.27 -3.02
N GLY A 9 3.47 1.97 -3.11
CA GLY A 9 4.34 2.50 -4.16
C GLY A 9 4.84 3.91 -3.87
N MET A 10 4.81 4.38 -2.62
CA MET A 10 5.28 5.72 -2.21
C MET A 10 6.27 5.68 -1.03
N SER A 11 7.38 4.93 -1.09
CA SER A 11 7.90 4.16 -2.23
C SER A 11 7.46 2.68 -2.22
N TRP A 12 7.88 1.89 -3.21
CA TRP A 12 7.52 0.47 -3.30
C TRP A 12 8.24 -0.38 -2.24
N GLU A 13 9.46 0.00 -1.86
CA GLU A 13 10.28 -0.70 -0.86
C GLU A 13 9.55 -0.75 0.49
N SER A 14 8.98 0.37 0.93
CA SER A 14 8.22 0.44 2.18
C SER A 14 6.90 -0.33 2.11
N SER A 15 6.30 -0.40 0.92
CA SER A 15 5.03 -1.12 0.70
C SER A 15 5.21 -2.64 0.77
N ALA A 16 6.36 -3.15 0.31
CA ALA A 16 6.72 -4.56 0.45
C ALA A 16 6.79 -4.98 1.93
N GLU A 17 7.30 -4.11 2.81
CA GLU A 17 7.32 -4.36 4.25
C GLU A 17 5.91 -4.45 4.85
N TYR A 18 4.99 -3.58 4.45
CA TYR A 18 3.59 -3.68 4.88
C TYR A 18 2.97 -5.02 4.47
N TYR A 19 3.16 -5.44 3.21
CA TYR A 19 2.67 -6.73 2.73
C TYR A 19 3.25 -7.91 3.53
N ARG A 20 4.56 -7.89 3.79
CA ARG A 20 5.24 -8.92 4.58
C ARG A 20 4.66 -9.01 6.00
N LEU A 21 4.61 -7.88 6.70
CA LEU A 21 4.18 -7.80 8.10
C LEU A 21 2.73 -8.26 8.30
N ILE A 22 1.80 -7.87 7.42
CA ILE A 22 0.40 -8.31 7.55
C ILE A 22 0.22 -9.80 7.32
N ASN A 23 1.01 -10.40 6.42
CA ASN A 23 0.96 -11.82 6.14
C ASN A 23 1.58 -12.63 7.27
N GLU A 24 2.72 -12.20 7.79
CA GLU A 24 3.34 -12.79 8.99
C GLU A 24 2.38 -12.74 10.18
N ALA A 25 1.81 -11.57 10.48
CA ALA A 25 0.86 -11.42 11.58
C ALA A 25 -0.40 -12.28 11.41
N THR A 26 -0.86 -12.48 10.16
CA THR A 26 -2.00 -13.35 9.87
C THR A 26 -1.66 -14.82 10.11
N ARG A 27 -0.53 -15.27 9.58
CA ARG A 27 -0.02 -16.63 9.81
C ARG A 27 0.18 -16.90 11.30
N ASP A 28 0.78 -15.96 12.04
CA ASP A 28 1.08 -16.14 13.46
C ASP A 28 -0.20 -16.24 14.31
N ARG A 29 -1.30 -15.62 13.87
CA ARG A 29 -2.60 -15.67 14.57
C ARG A 29 -3.48 -16.85 14.18
N LEU A 30 -3.46 -17.26 12.91
CA LEU A 30 -4.38 -18.27 12.37
C LEU A 30 -3.71 -19.62 12.09
N GLY A 31 -2.38 -19.65 12.02
CA GLY A 31 -1.57 -20.85 11.78
C GLY A 31 -1.60 -21.35 10.33
N GLY A 32 -0.89 -22.46 10.11
CA GLY A 32 -0.87 -23.17 8.83
C GLY A 32 -0.38 -22.29 7.66
N LEU A 33 -1.16 -22.30 6.58
CA LEU A 33 -0.88 -21.56 5.35
C LEU A 33 -1.77 -20.32 5.19
N HIS A 34 -2.30 -19.78 6.29
CA HIS A 34 -3.12 -18.57 6.23
C HIS A 34 -2.28 -17.34 5.87
N SER A 35 -2.79 -16.56 4.92
CA SER A 35 -2.27 -15.27 4.47
C SER A 35 -3.33 -14.18 4.65
N ALA A 36 -2.90 -12.91 4.65
CA ALA A 36 -3.82 -11.78 4.75
C ALA A 36 -4.67 -11.66 3.48
N ASP A 37 -5.96 -11.36 3.63
CA ASP A 37 -6.83 -10.95 2.52
C ASP A 37 -6.59 -9.46 2.23
N CYS A 38 -5.76 -9.15 1.23
CA CYS A 38 -5.38 -7.77 0.90
C CYS A 38 -5.33 -7.48 -0.59
N VAL A 39 -5.55 -6.22 -0.95
CA VAL A 39 -5.26 -5.66 -2.28
C VAL A 39 -4.24 -4.54 -2.10
N LEU A 40 -3.15 -4.58 -2.86
CA LEU A 40 -2.15 -3.52 -2.92
C LEU A 40 -2.27 -2.82 -4.27
N CYS A 41 -2.68 -1.56 -4.25
CA CYS A 41 -2.55 -0.67 -5.40
C CYS A 41 -1.19 0.04 -5.27
N SER A 42 -0.22 -0.37 -6.10
CA SER A 42 1.10 0.27 -6.14
C SER A 42 1.13 1.33 -7.22
N VAL A 43 1.29 2.59 -6.84
CA VAL A 43 1.45 3.69 -7.81
C VAL A 43 2.90 3.82 -8.27
N ASP A 44 3.10 4.54 -9.36
CA ASP A 44 4.42 5.06 -9.71
C ASP A 44 4.73 6.27 -8.80
N PHE A 45 5.77 6.15 -7.98
CA PHE A 45 6.09 7.18 -7.00
C PHE A 45 6.52 8.49 -7.66
N ALA A 46 7.16 8.43 -8.82
CA ALA A 46 7.74 9.60 -9.46
C ALA A 46 6.68 10.69 -9.68
N GLY A 47 5.53 10.33 -10.26
CA GLY A 47 4.45 11.27 -10.50
C GLY A 47 3.81 11.82 -9.21
N ILE A 48 3.79 11.04 -8.13
CA ILE A 48 3.29 11.52 -6.83
C ILE A 48 4.30 12.47 -6.19
N GLU A 49 5.59 12.17 -6.24
CA GLU A 49 6.65 13.02 -5.69
C GLU A 49 6.70 14.38 -6.39
N GLU A 50 6.57 14.40 -7.73
CA GLU A 50 6.47 15.64 -8.50
C GLU A 50 5.30 16.53 -8.01
N MET A 51 4.12 15.95 -7.81
CA MET A 51 2.96 16.67 -7.28
C MET A 51 3.21 17.18 -5.85
N GLN A 52 3.87 16.40 -5.00
CA GLN A 52 4.21 16.82 -3.62
C GLN A 52 5.18 18.01 -3.63
N THR A 53 6.25 17.93 -4.42
CA THR A 53 7.26 18.98 -4.54
C THR A 53 6.68 20.26 -5.14
N ALA A 54 5.71 20.15 -6.05
CA ALA A 54 4.98 21.30 -6.60
C ALA A 54 3.89 21.86 -5.66
N GLY A 55 3.61 21.21 -4.52
CA GLY A 55 2.51 21.59 -3.62
C GLY A 55 1.11 21.29 -4.18
N ALA A 56 1.00 20.45 -5.21
CA ALA A 56 -0.23 20.08 -5.91
C ALA A 56 -1.03 18.99 -5.16
N TRP A 57 -1.30 19.22 -3.87
CA TRP A 57 -1.92 18.22 -2.98
C TRP A 57 -3.31 17.73 -3.43
N LYS A 58 -4.09 18.60 -4.07
CA LYS A 58 -5.41 18.23 -4.59
C LYS A 58 -5.29 17.20 -5.72
N GLU A 59 -4.36 17.42 -6.64
CA GLU A 59 -4.09 16.53 -7.77
C GLU A 59 -3.55 15.17 -7.29
N ALA A 60 -2.62 15.19 -6.32
CA ALA A 60 -2.13 13.96 -5.69
C ALA A 60 -3.28 13.16 -5.04
N GLY A 61 -4.20 13.83 -4.35
CA GLY A 61 -5.38 13.20 -3.76
C GLY A 61 -6.32 12.58 -4.81
N GLU A 62 -6.60 13.30 -5.90
CA GLU A 62 -7.41 12.81 -7.00
C GLU A 62 -6.75 11.60 -7.70
N ARG A 63 -5.42 11.64 -7.87
CA ARG A 63 -4.65 10.53 -8.46
C ARG A 63 -4.73 9.25 -7.63
N LEU A 64 -4.71 9.36 -6.30
CA LEU A 64 -4.79 8.23 -5.38
C LEU A 64 -6.22 7.68 -5.20
N ALA A 65 -7.24 8.45 -5.54
CA ALA A 65 -8.65 8.07 -5.43
C ALA A 65 -9.20 7.33 -6.66
N ALA A 66 -8.47 7.35 -7.79
CA ALA A 66 -8.84 6.71 -9.05
C ALA A 66 -8.57 5.20 -9.05
#